data_AF-A0A518FYD2-F1
#
_entry.id   AF-A0A518FYD2-F1
#
_cell.length_a   1.000
_cell.length_b   1.000
_cell.length_c   1.000
_cell.angle_alpha   90.00
_cell.angle_beta   90.00
_cell.angle_gamma   90.00
#
_symmetry.space_group_name_H-M   'P 1'
#
loop_
_entity.id
_entity.type
_entity.pdbx_description
1 polymer ?
#
loop_
_entity_poly.entity_id
_entity_poly.type
_entity_poly.pdbx_seq_one_letter_code
_entity_poly.pdbx_strand_id
1 'polypeptide(L)'
;MNQTTGPHSRNKPKSTTWVVSVAIFVVIYLILQLQKQEGEPEDSGKSPAVTVAADGTSQAPEQTDTDLGPLSTSDRNQKVPESQVISTELKQTSTKRSVQTPASSNRPPPTESGSTSQGTTPELGQIRKTGNQTWESTAGLIYGPGSQEKHRIKHVMRHATDQPRRPGKHGVFAGNGDQEKVLALIDEAYLKALQGGKSVQKKQEGQRTVYTIDMHRPVGYVGGQVGNQLGKPPANKIRLVLEGTSVITAFPL
;
A
#
# COMPACT_ATOMS: atom_id res chain seq x y z
N MET A 1 53.21 33.32 35.10
CA MET A 1 52.55 33.69 36.37
C MET A 1 51.32 34.52 35.99
N ASN A 2 50.05 34.19 36.22
CA ASN A 2 49.36 33.39 37.24
C ASN A 2 48.09 32.71 36.69
N GLN A 3 47.59 31.73 37.44
CA GLN A 3 46.50 30.80 37.15
C GLN A 3 45.10 31.23 37.65
N THR A 4 44.07 30.49 37.18
CA THR A 4 42.77 30.11 37.81
C THR A 4 41.71 31.21 37.96
N THR A 5 40.43 31.03 37.59
CA THR A 5 39.43 30.08 38.16
C THR A 5 38.22 29.80 37.22
N GLY A 6 37.76 28.54 37.12
CA GLY A 6 36.31 28.22 36.92
C GLY A 6 35.60 28.11 38.29
N PRO A 7 34.38 27.54 38.47
CA PRO A 7 33.35 27.01 37.55
C PRO A 7 31.90 27.50 37.93
N HIS A 8 30.84 27.12 37.19
CA HIS A 8 29.61 26.51 37.79
C HIS A 8 28.53 26.06 36.79
N SER A 9 28.09 24.82 37.03
CA SER A 9 27.00 24.08 36.39
C SER A 9 25.61 24.57 36.86
N ARG A 10 24.61 24.53 35.97
CA ARG A 10 23.18 24.53 36.33
C ARG A 10 22.44 23.45 35.55
N ASN A 11 22.25 22.29 36.19
CA ASN A 11 21.29 21.28 35.78
C ASN A 11 19.86 21.77 36.06
N LYS A 12 19.00 21.78 35.04
CA LYS A 12 17.55 22.04 35.20
C LYS A 12 16.82 20.75 35.62
N PRO A 13 15.94 20.78 36.64
CA PRO A 13 15.15 19.63 37.02
C PRO A 13 14.04 19.32 35.99
N LYS A 14 13.82 18.03 35.73
CA LYS A 14 12.73 17.52 34.86
C LYS A 14 11.40 17.62 35.61
N SER A 15 10.39 18.14 34.92
CA SER A 15 9.07 18.47 35.44
C SER A 15 8.25 17.24 35.86
N THR A 16 7.71 17.31 37.07
CA THR A 16 6.84 16.35 37.78
C THR A 16 5.42 16.23 37.21
N THR A 17 5.20 16.63 35.95
CA THR A 17 3.89 16.59 35.28
C THR A 17 3.57 15.26 34.62
N TRP A 18 4.56 14.36 34.49
CA TRP A 18 4.38 13.10 33.75
C TRP A 18 3.76 11.97 34.60
N VAL A 19 3.94 12.00 35.92
CA VAL A 19 3.50 10.90 36.81
C VAL A 19 1.98 10.91 37.02
N VAL A 20 1.35 12.08 37.06
CA VAL A 20 -0.10 12.22 37.27
C VAL A 20 -0.89 11.68 36.07
N SER A 21 -0.41 11.91 34.84
CA SER A 21 -1.07 11.35 33.65
C SER A 21 -1.03 9.83 33.61
N VAL A 22 0.09 9.20 33.99
CA VAL A 22 0.21 7.73 33.97
C VAL A 22 -0.76 7.08 34.96
N ALA A 23 -0.93 7.65 36.17
CA ALA A 23 -1.86 7.13 37.16
C ALA A 23 -3.32 7.16 36.68
N ILE A 24 -3.74 8.23 36.00
CA ILE A 24 -5.09 8.36 35.44
C ILE A 24 -5.32 7.30 34.34
N PHE A 25 -4.35 7.09 33.46
CA PHE A 25 -4.45 6.06 32.42
C PHE A 25 -4.55 4.64 33.00
N VAL A 26 -3.87 4.33 34.11
CA VAL A 26 -3.96 3.02 34.78
C VAL A 26 -5.34 2.79 35.39
N VAL A 27 -5.95 3.81 36.01
CA VAL A 27 -7.30 3.70 36.60
C VAL A 27 -8.35 3.52 35.50
N ILE A 28 -8.26 4.28 34.39
CA ILE A 28 -9.17 4.12 33.24
C ILE A 28 -9.01 2.73 32.63
N TYR A 29 -7.77 2.25 32.48
CA TYR A 29 -7.50 0.91 31.96
C TYR A 29 -8.10 -0.20 32.83
N LEU A 30 -8.03 -0.07 34.17
CA LEU A 30 -8.64 -1.04 35.10
C LEU A 30 -10.17 -1.07 35.00
N ILE A 31 -10.83 0.10 34.86
CA ILE A 31 -12.29 0.18 34.70
C ILE A 31 -12.73 -0.48 33.39
N LEU A 32 -11.98 -0.27 32.30
CA LEU A 32 -12.28 -0.88 31.00
C LEU A 32 -12.08 -2.41 30.99
N GLN A 33 -11.16 -2.94 31.81
CA GLN A 33 -10.97 -4.39 31.92
C GLN A 33 -12.09 -5.07 32.71
N LEU A 34 -12.72 -4.38 33.68
CA LEU A 34 -13.87 -4.95 34.41
C LEU A 34 -15.09 -5.14 33.51
N GLN A 35 -15.33 -4.26 32.53
CA GLN A 35 -16.50 -4.32 31.65
C GLN A 35 -16.41 -5.40 30.56
N LYS A 36 -15.22 -5.97 30.33
CA LYS A 36 -14.99 -6.95 29.25
C LYS A 36 -15.30 -8.40 29.66
N GLN A 37 -15.61 -8.66 30.93
CA GLN A 37 -15.95 -10.01 31.40
C GLN A 37 -17.44 -10.37 31.32
N GLU A 38 -18.32 -9.43 30.96
CA GLU A 38 -19.75 -9.70 30.86
C GLU A 38 -20.21 -9.60 29.40
N GLY A 39 -20.21 -10.73 28.68
CA GLY A 39 -20.80 -10.75 27.34
C GLY A 39 -20.45 -11.94 26.46
N GLU A 40 -20.81 -13.16 26.87
CA GLU A 40 -21.07 -14.28 25.95
C GLU A 40 -22.32 -15.01 26.47
N PRO A 41 -23.36 -15.16 25.64
CA PRO A 41 -24.22 -16.34 25.73
C PRO A 41 -24.02 -17.20 24.48
N GLU A 42 -23.57 -18.42 24.72
CA GLU A 42 -23.84 -19.56 23.84
C GLU A 42 -25.34 -19.79 23.72
N ASP A 43 -25.85 -20.17 22.54
CA ASP A 43 -26.81 -21.27 22.47
C ASP A 43 -26.87 -21.95 21.10
N SER A 44 -27.00 -23.25 21.20
CA SER A 44 -27.09 -24.30 20.20
C SER A 44 -28.48 -24.37 19.53
N GLY A 45 -28.53 -25.04 18.39
CA GLY A 45 -29.71 -25.04 17.51
C GLY A 45 -30.91 -25.87 17.95
N LYS A 46 -32.03 -25.66 17.24
CA LYS A 46 -33.02 -26.71 16.92
C LYS A 46 -34.01 -26.19 15.87
N SER A 47 -34.15 -26.93 14.77
CA SER A 47 -35.41 -26.98 14.00
C SER A 47 -36.40 -27.88 14.73
N PRO A 48 -37.72 -27.67 14.58
CA PRO A 48 -38.43 -28.50 13.61
C PRO A 48 -39.53 -27.75 12.81
N ALA A 49 -39.94 -28.40 11.72
CA ALA A 49 -41.06 -28.05 10.86
C ALA A 49 -42.42 -28.26 11.55
N VAL A 50 -43.47 -27.58 11.04
CA VAL A 50 -44.71 -28.17 10.48
C VAL A 50 -45.72 -27.05 10.12
N THR A 51 -46.34 -27.24 8.94
CA THR A 51 -47.51 -26.68 8.22
C THR A 51 -48.62 -25.94 9.01
N VAL A 52 -49.44 -25.01 8.48
CA VAL A 52 -50.53 -25.15 7.48
C VAL A 52 -51.03 -23.74 7.02
N ALA A 53 -51.63 -23.68 5.83
CA ALA A 53 -52.23 -22.54 5.11
C ALA A 53 -53.42 -21.80 5.77
N ALA A 54 -53.64 -20.53 5.39
CA ALA A 54 -54.89 -20.02 4.79
C ALA A 54 -54.87 -18.50 4.53
N ASP A 55 -55.26 -18.17 3.29
CA ASP A 55 -55.96 -17.01 2.70
C ASP A 55 -56.50 -15.87 3.58
N GLY A 56 -56.54 -14.63 3.03
CA GLY A 56 -57.39 -13.55 3.57
C GLY A 56 -56.90 -12.09 3.47
N THR A 57 -56.94 -11.52 2.27
CA THR A 57 -57.41 -10.17 1.89
C THR A 57 -57.70 -9.08 2.95
N SER A 58 -57.17 -7.88 2.66
CA SER A 58 -57.74 -6.51 2.78
C SER A 58 -57.28 -5.53 3.88
N GLN A 59 -57.05 -4.30 3.36
CA GLN A 59 -57.22 -2.95 3.93
C GLN A 59 -56.00 -2.21 4.53
N ALA A 60 -55.61 -1.17 3.78
CA ALA A 60 -55.07 0.09 4.27
C ALA A 60 -56.14 0.88 5.04
N PRO A 61 -55.74 1.79 5.95
CA PRO A 61 -55.68 3.21 5.56
C PRO A 61 -54.51 4.02 6.17
N GLU A 62 -54.32 5.21 5.60
CA GLU A 62 -53.50 6.33 6.08
C GLU A 62 -53.81 6.74 7.52
N GLN A 63 -52.80 7.19 8.28
CA GLN A 63 -52.71 8.60 8.71
C GLN A 63 -51.36 8.93 9.38
N THR A 64 -51.00 10.19 9.16
CA THR A 64 -49.85 10.99 9.59
C THR A 64 -49.71 11.12 11.11
N ASP A 65 -48.47 11.15 11.62
CA ASP A 65 -48.04 12.31 12.41
C ASP A 65 -46.53 12.44 12.54
N THR A 66 -46.12 13.69 12.72
CA THR A 66 -44.76 14.22 12.73
C THR A 66 -44.24 14.27 14.16
N ASP A 67 -43.04 13.78 14.45
CA ASP A 67 -42.26 14.31 15.58
C ASP A 67 -40.74 14.17 15.39
N LEU A 68 -40.02 15.13 15.99
CA LEU A 68 -38.70 15.63 15.68
C LEU A 68 -37.58 15.01 16.53
N GLY A 69 -36.60 14.39 15.87
CA GLY A 69 -35.15 14.41 16.19
C GLY A 69 -34.64 13.62 17.41
N PRO A 70 -33.32 13.63 17.69
CA PRO A 70 -32.19 14.05 16.84
C PRO A 70 -31.12 12.95 16.60
N LEU A 71 -30.35 13.17 15.53
CA LEU A 71 -28.90 12.95 15.38
C LEU A 71 -28.18 12.09 16.45
N SER A 72 -27.57 10.98 16.03
CA SER A 72 -26.15 10.76 16.31
C SER A 72 -25.49 9.76 15.37
N THR A 73 -24.50 10.31 14.69
CA THR A 73 -23.37 9.72 13.97
C THR A 73 -22.57 8.75 14.84
N SER A 74 -22.08 7.66 14.25
CA SER A 74 -20.76 7.02 14.53
C SER A 74 -20.60 5.84 13.57
N ASP A 75 -20.05 6.05 12.39
CA ASP A 75 -18.62 5.84 12.08
C ASP A 75 -18.03 4.50 12.52
N ARG A 76 -18.05 3.62 11.52
CA ARG A 76 -17.16 2.51 11.23
C ARG A 76 -15.68 2.91 11.31
N ASN A 77 -14.88 2.22 12.13
CA ASN A 77 -13.73 1.48 11.57
C ASN A 77 -13.05 0.55 12.58
N GLN A 78 -13.23 -0.74 12.35
CA GLN A 78 -12.40 -1.81 12.91
C GLN A 78 -11.17 -1.97 12.02
N LYS A 79 -10.00 -1.78 12.64
CA LYS A 79 -8.66 -2.06 12.12
C LYS A 79 -8.24 -3.42 12.68
N VAL A 80 -7.70 -4.29 11.83
CA VAL A 80 -7.01 -5.54 12.22
C VAL A 80 -5.53 -5.43 11.76
N PRO A 81 -4.61 -6.29 12.20
CA PRO A 81 -3.57 -5.92 13.15
C PRO A 81 -2.16 -6.13 12.57
N GLU A 82 -1.13 -5.64 13.26
CA GLU A 82 0.24 -6.08 12.99
C GLU A 82 1.03 -6.32 14.28
N SER A 83 1.78 -7.40 14.20
CA SER A 83 2.39 -8.21 15.25
C SER A 83 3.61 -7.58 15.90
N GLN A 84 3.89 -8.08 17.10
CA GLN A 84 5.06 -7.78 17.90
C GLN A 84 6.28 -8.60 17.49
N VAL A 85 7.40 -7.93 17.70
CA VAL A 85 8.82 -8.30 17.58
C VAL A 85 9.25 -9.25 18.69
N ILE A 86 10.10 -10.23 18.35
CA ILE A 86 10.98 -10.92 19.30
C ILE A 86 12.42 -10.80 18.77
N SER A 87 13.31 -10.37 19.66
CA SER A 87 14.76 -10.31 19.45
C SER A 87 15.42 -11.51 20.11
N THR A 88 16.37 -12.15 19.42
CA THR A 88 17.39 -12.97 20.06
C THR A 88 18.69 -12.93 19.26
N GLU A 89 19.77 -13.15 19.99
CA GLU A 89 21.11 -12.62 19.79
C GLU A 89 22.14 -13.74 19.51
N LEU A 90 23.20 -13.38 18.77
CA LEU A 90 24.55 -14.00 18.62
C LEU A 90 24.73 -15.41 18.00
N LYS A 91 25.50 -15.46 16.89
CA LYS A 91 26.85 -16.06 16.88
C LYS A 91 27.66 -15.75 15.61
N GLN A 92 28.87 -15.22 15.80
CA GLN A 92 29.94 -15.14 14.82
C GLN A 92 30.60 -16.52 14.62
N THR A 93 30.85 -16.89 13.37
CA THR A 93 31.98 -17.75 12.99
C THR A 93 32.56 -17.29 11.65
N SER A 94 33.86 -17.01 11.68
CA SER A 94 34.76 -16.77 10.56
C SER A 94 34.96 -18.03 9.69
N THR A 95 35.15 -17.88 8.37
CA THR A 95 36.37 -18.32 7.64
C THR A 95 36.27 -18.19 6.10
N LYS A 96 37.40 -17.72 5.53
CA LYS A 96 38.06 -18.09 4.26
C LYS A 96 37.44 -17.74 2.89
N ARG A 97 38.06 -16.70 2.33
CA ARG A 97 38.52 -16.49 0.94
C ARG A 97 38.77 -17.80 0.15
N SER A 98 38.18 -17.90 -1.04
CA SER A 98 38.68 -18.72 -2.15
C SER A 98 38.62 -17.91 -3.45
N VAL A 99 39.73 -17.92 -4.18
CA VAL A 99 39.98 -17.30 -5.48
C VAL A 99 40.18 -18.44 -6.47
N GLN A 100 39.84 -18.20 -7.76
CA GLN A 100 40.13 -18.98 -9.00
C GLN A 100 38.88 -19.63 -9.61
N THR A 101 38.55 -19.61 -10.92
CA THR A 101 38.91 -18.86 -12.16
C THR A 101 37.84 -19.26 -13.22
N PRO A 102 37.80 -18.70 -14.44
CA PRO A 102 36.59 -18.65 -15.28
C PRO A 102 36.29 -19.96 -16.00
N ALA A 103 35.00 -20.30 -16.11
CA ALA A 103 34.54 -21.36 -16.99
C ALA A 103 34.56 -20.88 -18.44
N SER A 104 35.47 -21.51 -19.20
CA SER A 104 35.51 -21.59 -20.65
C SER A 104 34.12 -21.90 -21.24
N SER A 105 33.63 -21.03 -22.12
CA SER A 105 32.46 -21.30 -22.97
C SER A 105 32.93 -21.30 -24.41
N ASN A 106 33.03 -22.50 -24.99
CA ASN A 106 33.16 -22.72 -26.43
C ASN A 106 31.86 -22.32 -27.14
N ARG A 107 31.57 -21.02 -27.23
CA ARG A 107 30.54 -20.51 -28.13
C ARG A 107 31.23 -20.00 -29.40
N PRO A 108 30.96 -20.58 -30.58
CA PRO A 108 31.49 -20.02 -31.82
C PRO A 108 30.97 -18.60 -32.01
N PRO A 109 31.77 -17.70 -32.63
CA PRO A 109 31.34 -16.35 -32.94
C PRO A 109 30.11 -16.42 -33.88
N PRO A 110 29.12 -15.54 -33.72
CA PRO A 110 28.00 -15.51 -34.66
C PRO A 110 28.52 -15.06 -36.01
N THR A 111 28.49 -16.00 -36.97
CA THR A 111 28.69 -15.76 -38.38
C THR A 111 27.78 -14.62 -38.84
N GLU A 112 28.40 -13.61 -39.46
CA GLU A 112 27.72 -12.54 -40.18
C GLU A 112 26.90 -13.15 -41.34
N SER A 113 25.60 -13.30 -41.10
CA SER A 113 24.60 -13.42 -42.16
C SER A 113 23.67 -12.23 -42.01
N GLY A 114 23.82 -11.28 -42.93
CA GLY A 114 23.08 -10.03 -42.96
C GLY A 114 21.57 -10.26 -42.86
N SER A 115 20.98 -9.65 -41.85
CA SER A 115 19.59 -9.23 -41.88
C SER A 115 19.57 -7.87 -41.21
N THR A 116 19.19 -6.86 -41.98
CA THR A 116 18.93 -5.50 -41.54
C THR A 116 17.84 -5.48 -40.47
N SER A 117 18.20 -5.73 -39.22
CA SER A 117 17.38 -5.39 -38.06
C SER A 117 17.69 -3.95 -37.65
N GLN A 118 16.91 -3.03 -38.21
CA GLN A 118 16.65 -1.75 -37.57
C GLN A 118 16.30 -2.04 -36.10
N GLY A 119 17.15 -1.61 -35.17
CA GLY A 119 17.02 -1.90 -33.74
C GLY A 119 15.71 -1.34 -33.18
N THR A 120 14.70 -2.18 -33.04
CA THR A 120 13.46 -1.86 -32.35
C THR A 120 13.76 -1.74 -30.85
N THR A 121 13.71 -0.51 -30.33
CA THR A 121 13.60 -0.30 -28.89
C THR A 121 12.30 -0.99 -28.45
N PRO A 122 12.34 -1.95 -27.51
CA PRO A 122 11.14 -2.67 -27.14
C PRO A 122 10.09 -1.70 -26.58
N GLU A 123 8.82 -1.94 -26.95
CA GLU A 123 7.70 -1.07 -26.61
C GLU A 123 7.38 -1.17 -25.10
N LEU A 124 7.12 -0.02 -24.48
CA LEU A 124 6.80 0.05 -23.05
C LEU A 124 5.44 -0.59 -22.77
N GLY A 125 5.27 -1.13 -21.56
CA GLY A 125 4.01 -1.74 -21.12
C GLY A 125 3.85 -3.20 -21.50
N GLN A 126 4.69 -3.71 -22.40
CA GLN A 126 4.79 -5.13 -22.65
C GLN A 126 5.43 -5.84 -21.46
N ILE A 127 4.94 -7.05 -21.17
CA ILE A 127 5.46 -7.92 -20.12
C ILE A 127 5.74 -9.31 -20.67
N ARG A 128 6.80 -9.93 -20.17
CA ARG A 128 7.12 -11.34 -20.43
C ARG A 128 7.08 -12.13 -19.14
N LYS A 129 6.63 -13.38 -19.21
CA LYS A 129 6.68 -14.31 -18.07
C LYS A 129 8.13 -14.76 -17.87
N THR A 130 8.66 -14.61 -16.65
CA THR A 130 10.04 -15.00 -16.29
C THR A 130 10.09 -16.13 -15.25
N GLY A 131 8.97 -16.49 -14.64
CA GLY A 131 8.84 -17.60 -13.71
C GLY A 131 7.39 -18.06 -13.55
N ASN A 132 7.11 -18.98 -12.61
CA ASN A 132 5.78 -19.58 -12.46
C ASN A 132 4.66 -18.54 -12.27
N GLN A 133 4.94 -17.48 -11.51
CA GLN A 133 4.03 -16.37 -11.23
C GLN A 133 4.77 -15.02 -11.20
N THR A 134 5.75 -14.87 -12.07
CA THR A 134 6.56 -13.65 -12.16
C THR A 134 6.56 -13.15 -13.59
N TRP A 135 6.31 -11.86 -13.75
CA TRP A 135 6.33 -11.15 -15.02
C TRP A 135 7.32 -10.01 -14.94
N GLU A 136 8.05 -9.80 -16.01
CA GLU A 136 9.01 -8.70 -16.14
C GLU A 136 8.53 -7.77 -17.26
N SER A 137 8.50 -6.46 -17.01
CA SER A 137 8.20 -5.48 -18.05
C SER A 137 9.40 -5.18 -18.93
N THR A 138 9.15 -4.53 -20.06
CA THR A 138 10.19 -3.99 -20.94
C THR A 138 11.19 -3.09 -20.20
N ALA A 139 10.73 -2.33 -19.20
CA ALA A 139 11.62 -1.48 -18.39
C ALA A 139 12.37 -2.24 -17.28
N GLY A 140 12.19 -3.55 -17.15
CA GLY A 140 12.86 -4.38 -16.14
C GLY A 140 12.17 -4.40 -14.77
N LEU A 141 10.91 -3.94 -14.69
CA LEU A 141 10.12 -4.05 -13.46
C LEU A 141 9.58 -5.47 -13.29
N ILE A 142 9.66 -6.00 -12.08
CA ILE A 142 9.23 -7.35 -11.75
C ILE A 142 7.89 -7.31 -11.02
N TYR A 143 6.93 -8.06 -11.51
CA TYR A 143 5.61 -8.24 -10.91
C TYR A 143 5.45 -9.70 -10.49
N GLY A 144 5.41 -9.94 -9.18
CA GLY A 144 5.25 -11.27 -8.61
C GLY A 144 3.96 -11.46 -7.79
N PRO A 145 3.87 -12.56 -7.03
CA PRO A 145 2.79 -12.78 -6.07
C PRO A 145 2.82 -11.77 -4.91
N GLY A 146 1.67 -11.62 -4.24
CA GLY A 146 1.49 -10.78 -3.06
C GLY A 146 0.38 -9.76 -3.21
N SER A 147 0.19 -8.91 -2.20
CA SER A 147 -0.97 -8.02 -2.00
C SER A 147 -2.29 -8.76 -1.70
N GLN A 148 -3.35 -8.01 -1.40
CA GLN A 148 -4.70 -8.58 -1.17
C GLN A 148 -5.25 -9.25 -2.43
N GLU A 149 -4.81 -8.79 -3.60
CA GLU A 149 -5.23 -9.27 -4.92
C GLU A 149 -4.47 -10.53 -5.36
N LYS A 150 -3.61 -11.08 -4.49
CA LYS A 150 -2.73 -12.25 -4.70
C LYS A 150 -1.62 -12.04 -5.74
N HIS A 151 -1.71 -11.02 -6.59
CA HIS A 151 -0.69 -10.69 -7.60
C HIS A 151 -0.51 -9.17 -7.78
N ARG A 152 0.74 -8.72 -7.98
CA ARG A 152 1.06 -7.29 -8.08
C ARG A 152 0.47 -6.59 -9.29
N ILE A 153 0.40 -7.26 -10.46
CA ILE A 153 -0.32 -6.71 -11.63
C ILE A 153 -1.78 -6.45 -11.27
N LYS A 154 -2.45 -7.38 -10.59
CA LYS A 154 -3.86 -7.20 -10.22
C LYS A 154 -4.05 -6.02 -9.26
N HIS A 155 -3.12 -5.83 -8.34
CA HIS A 155 -3.12 -4.67 -7.46
C HIS A 155 -2.96 -3.36 -8.23
N VAL A 156 -1.98 -3.28 -9.14
CA VAL A 156 -1.79 -2.11 -10.02
C VAL A 156 -3.05 -1.85 -10.83
N MET A 157 -3.68 -2.90 -11.37
CA MET A 157 -4.90 -2.76 -12.16
C MET A 157 -6.12 -2.32 -11.35
N ARG A 158 -6.12 -2.39 -10.01
CA ARG A 158 -7.14 -1.69 -9.21
C ARG A 158 -7.07 -0.18 -9.34
N HIS A 159 -5.90 0.34 -9.71
CA HIS A 159 -5.71 1.75 -10.04
C HIS A 159 -5.96 2.06 -11.51
N ALA A 160 -6.45 1.12 -12.33
CA ALA A 160 -6.86 1.39 -13.70
C ALA A 160 -8.33 1.84 -13.83
N THR A 161 -9.13 1.62 -12.78
CA THR A 161 -10.56 1.94 -12.72
C THR A 161 -10.90 2.63 -11.41
N ASP A 162 -11.74 3.67 -11.47
CA ASP A 162 -12.17 4.36 -10.27
C ASP A 162 -13.00 3.46 -9.34
N GLN A 163 -12.92 3.76 -8.04
CA GLN A 163 -13.74 3.14 -7.00
C GLN A 163 -14.52 4.26 -6.30
N PRO A 164 -15.63 4.76 -6.88
CA PRO A 164 -16.26 6.01 -6.44
C PRO A 164 -16.74 6.00 -4.99
N ARG A 165 -17.10 4.81 -4.47
CA ARG A 165 -17.55 4.62 -3.09
C ARG A 165 -16.40 4.42 -2.10
N ARG A 166 -15.14 4.37 -2.54
CA ARG A 166 -13.97 4.21 -1.67
C ARG A 166 -13.76 5.48 -0.84
N PRO A 167 -13.64 5.39 0.49
CA PRO A 167 -13.30 6.53 1.33
C PRO A 167 -11.99 7.19 0.91
N GLY A 168 -12.00 8.53 0.87
CA GLY A 168 -10.82 9.33 0.56
C GLY A 168 -10.48 9.43 -0.93
N LYS A 169 -9.19 9.67 -1.20
CA LYS A 169 -8.62 9.81 -2.54
C LYS A 169 -8.21 8.45 -3.11
N HIS A 170 -8.36 8.28 -4.42
CA HIS A 170 -7.91 7.09 -5.13
C HIS A 170 -7.26 7.50 -6.46
N GLY A 171 -5.96 7.30 -6.63
CA GLY A 171 -5.32 7.55 -7.92
C GLY A 171 -5.80 6.56 -8.97
N VAL A 172 -6.24 7.06 -10.14
CA VAL A 172 -6.71 6.24 -11.26
C VAL A 172 -5.93 6.60 -12.52
N PHE A 173 -5.28 5.63 -13.15
CA PHE A 173 -4.48 5.81 -14.35
C PHE A 173 -5.31 6.19 -15.58
N ALA A 174 -4.71 6.99 -16.46
CA ALA A 174 -5.22 7.29 -17.78
C ALA A 174 -4.95 6.11 -18.74
N GLY A 175 -5.58 4.98 -18.49
CA GLY A 175 -5.52 3.78 -19.32
C GLY A 175 -6.89 3.18 -19.63
N ASN A 176 -7.98 3.70 -19.05
CA ASN A 176 -9.34 3.19 -19.23
C ASN A 176 -9.47 1.68 -18.94
N GLY A 177 -8.75 1.17 -17.93
CA GLY A 177 -8.72 -0.26 -17.60
C GLY A 177 -7.77 -1.12 -18.44
N ASP A 178 -7.15 -0.57 -19.48
CA ASP A 178 -6.20 -1.26 -20.35
C ASP A 178 -4.86 -1.51 -19.62
N GLN A 179 -4.49 -2.78 -19.48
CA GLN A 179 -3.29 -3.18 -18.75
C GLN A 179 -2.01 -2.68 -19.42
N GLU A 180 -1.89 -2.81 -20.73
CA GLU A 180 -0.66 -2.45 -21.45
C GLU A 180 -0.41 -0.95 -21.35
N LYS A 181 -1.45 -0.12 -21.51
CA LYS A 181 -1.34 1.34 -21.35
C LYS A 181 -0.95 1.75 -19.94
N VAL A 182 -1.52 1.10 -18.92
CA VAL A 182 -1.17 1.36 -17.51
C VAL A 182 0.28 0.97 -17.24
N LEU A 183 0.71 -0.21 -17.70
CA LEU A 183 2.08 -0.67 -17.51
C LEU A 183 3.08 0.20 -18.29
N ALA A 184 2.71 0.73 -19.46
CA ALA A 184 3.55 1.66 -20.22
C ALA A 184 3.82 2.96 -19.45
N LEU A 185 2.80 3.51 -18.76
CA LEU A 185 2.98 4.68 -17.90
C LEU A 185 3.91 4.39 -16.71
N ILE A 186 3.83 3.20 -16.15
CA ILE A 186 4.68 2.78 -15.02
C ILE A 186 6.11 2.55 -15.49
N ASP A 187 6.31 1.93 -16.65
CA ASP A 187 7.60 1.75 -17.28
C ASP A 187 8.26 3.10 -17.58
N GLU A 188 7.53 4.04 -18.18
CA GLU A 188 8.03 5.41 -18.42
C GLU A 188 8.43 6.09 -17.10
N ALA A 189 7.58 5.99 -16.06
CA ALA A 189 7.86 6.57 -14.75
C ALA A 189 9.09 5.95 -14.09
N TYR A 190 9.29 4.64 -14.23
CA TYR A 190 10.45 3.95 -13.69
C TYR A 190 11.74 4.37 -14.41
N LEU A 191 11.73 4.45 -15.74
CA LEU A 191 12.88 4.94 -16.51
C LEU A 191 13.24 6.38 -16.11
N LYS A 192 12.23 7.25 -15.91
CA LYS A 192 12.44 8.60 -15.35
C LYS A 192 13.01 8.55 -13.93
N ALA A 193 12.52 7.66 -13.07
CA ALA A 193 13.03 7.49 -11.72
C ALA A 193 14.51 7.09 -11.69
N LEU A 194 14.95 6.23 -12.64
CA LEU A 194 16.35 5.84 -12.80
C LEU A 194 17.24 6.99 -13.30
N GLN A 195 16.72 7.85 -14.19
CA GLN A 195 17.42 9.06 -14.64
C GLN A 195 17.59 10.08 -13.50
N GLY A 196 16.60 10.17 -12.60
CA GLY A 196 16.61 11.10 -11.47
C GLY A 196 16.29 12.55 -11.87
N GLY A 197 16.82 13.51 -11.12
CA GLY A 197 16.60 14.94 -11.36
C GLY A 197 15.48 15.56 -10.53
N LYS A 198 15.13 16.83 -10.84
CA LYS A 198 14.21 17.65 -10.03
C LYS A 198 12.76 17.14 -10.04
N SER A 199 12.37 16.37 -11.05
CA SER A 199 11.04 15.76 -11.19
C SER A 199 10.90 14.46 -10.39
N VAL A 200 11.97 13.95 -9.77
CA VAL A 200 11.98 12.67 -9.05
C VAL A 200 12.26 12.90 -7.57
N GLN A 201 11.33 12.49 -6.73
CA GLN A 201 11.56 12.39 -5.29
C GLN A 201 11.75 10.92 -4.94
N LYS A 202 12.87 10.59 -4.30
CA LYS A 202 13.19 9.24 -3.83
C LYS A 202 13.22 9.23 -2.31
N LYS A 203 12.51 8.29 -1.69
CA LYS A 203 12.52 8.05 -0.25
C LYS A 203 12.74 6.57 0.04
N GLN A 204 13.60 6.26 1.00
CA GLN A 204 13.77 4.89 1.50
C GLN A 204 12.86 4.66 2.72
N GLU A 205 12.13 3.55 2.71
CA GLU A 205 11.23 3.11 3.78
C GLU A 205 11.51 1.63 4.10
N GLY A 206 12.44 1.38 5.02
CA GLY A 206 12.93 0.03 5.30
C GLY A 206 13.62 -0.56 4.07
N GLN A 207 13.14 -1.72 3.60
CA GLN A 207 13.61 -2.36 2.36
C GLN A 207 12.98 -1.76 1.09
N ARG A 208 11.99 -0.89 1.23
CA ARG A 208 11.27 -0.31 0.09
C ARG A 208 11.83 1.02 -0.33
N THR A 209 11.82 1.25 -1.63
CA THR A 209 12.06 2.57 -2.22
C THR A 209 10.75 3.12 -2.75
N VAL A 210 10.41 4.33 -2.31
CA VAL A 210 9.25 5.08 -2.79
C VAL A 210 9.75 6.17 -3.72
N TYR A 211 9.35 6.10 -4.98
CA TYR A 211 9.51 7.18 -5.93
C TYR A 211 8.20 7.96 -6.06
N THR A 212 8.29 9.29 -6.10
CA THR A 212 7.23 10.16 -6.60
C THR A 212 7.78 10.91 -7.80
N ILE A 213 7.26 10.60 -8.98
CA ILE A 213 7.77 11.06 -10.27
C ILE A 213 6.76 12.05 -10.85
N ASP A 214 7.19 13.27 -11.13
CA ASP A 214 6.43 14.23 -11.92
C ASP A 214 6.56 13.89 -13.41
N MET A 215 5.42 13.57 -14.03
CA MET A 215 5.37 13.17 -15.44
C MET A 215 5.21 14.37 -16.36
N HIS A 216 4.97 15.57 -15.83
CA HIS A 216 4.75 16.84 -16.56
C HIS A 216 3.57 16.81 -17.54
N ARG A 217 2.71 15.81 -17.42
CA ARG A 217 1.46 15.66 -18.18
C ARG A 217 0.46 14.86 -17.35
N PRO A 218 -0.84 14.98 -17.64
CA PRO A 218 -1.84 14.08 -17.06
C PRO A 218 -1.49 12.62 -17.34
N VAL A 219 -1.46 11.82 -16.28
CA VAL A 219 -1.26 10.36 -16.30
C VAL A 219 -2.42 9.62 -15.65
N GLY A 220 -3.43 10.36 -15.23
CA GLY A 220 -4.59 9.86 -14.53
C GLY A 220 -5.41 10.98 -13.91
N TYR A 221 -6.19 10.62 -12.91
CA TYR A 221 -6.97 11.54 -12.09
C TYR A 221 -7.09 11.03 -10.67
N VAL A 222 -7.49 11.93 -9.77
CA VAL A 222 -7.88 11.58 -8.41
C VAL A 222 -9.37 11.20 -8.43
N GLY A 223 -9.65 9.92 -8.19
CA GLY A 223 -10.97 9.34 -7.96
C GLY A 223 -11.24 9.07 -6.47
N GLY A 224 -12.08 8.08 -6.19
CA GLY A 224 -12.64 7.81 -4.86
C GLY A 224 -13.69 8.84 -4.48
N GLN A 225 -14.24 8.78 -3.27
CA GLN A 225 -15.27 9.72 -2.82
C GLN A 225 -14.81 11.18 -2.97
N VAL A 226 -13.58 11.49 -2.53
CA VAL A 226 -13.02 12.85 -2.61
C VAL A 226 -12.79 13.27 -4.05
N GLY A 227 -12.24 12.40 -4.88
CA GLY A 227 -12.00 12.70 -6.29
C GLY A 227 -13.28 12.99 -7.06
N ASN A 228 -14.32 12.18 -6.83
CA ASN A 228 -15.64 12.38 -7.45
C ASN A 228 -16.30 13.69 -6.99
N GLN A 229 -16.19 14.04 -5.71
CA GLN A 229 -16.68 15.33 -5.20
C GLN A 229 -15.97 16.53 -5.85
N LEU A 230 -14.67 16.39 -6.15
CA LEU A 230 -13.85 17.44 -6.76
C LEU A 230 -13.88 17.44 -8.30
N GLY A 231 -14.74 16.62 -8.93
CA GLY A 231 -14.83 16.56 -10.40
C GLY A 231 -13.65 15.85 -11.07
N LYS A 232 -13.02 14.89 -10.39
CA LYS A 232 -11.91 14.05 -10.88
C LYS A 232 -10.71 14.88 -11.37
N PRO A 233 -10.04 15.65 -10.49
CA PRO A 233 -8.93 16.50 -10.90
C PRO A 233 -7.78 15.66 -11.50
N PRO A 234 -7.06 16.18 -12.50
CA PRO A 234 -5.98 15.46 -13.16
C PRO A 234 -4.83 15.17 -12.19
N ALA A 235 -4.25 13.98 -12.34
CA ALA A 235 -3.06 13.54 -11.61
C ALA A 235 -1.87 13.54 -12.58
N ASN A 236 -0.82 14.26 -12.23
CA ASN A 236 0.38 14.45 -13.07
C ASN A 236 1.60 13.70 -12.55
N LYS A 237 1.49 13.09 -11.36
CA LYS A 237 2.60 12.37 -10.73
C LYS A 237 2.24 10.90 -10.59
N ILE A 238 3.25 10.04 -10.61
CA ILE A 238 3.12 8.62 -10.29
C ILE A 238 3.89 8.36 -9.00
N ARG A 239 3.22 7.73 -8.03
CA ARG A 239 3.90 7.08 -6.91
C ARG A 239 4.20 5.64 -7.30
N LEU A 240 5.48 5.28 -7.26
CA LEU A 240 5.97 3.93 -7.52
C LEU A 240 6.69 3.42 -6.28
N VAL A 241 6.22 2.29 -5.72
CA VAL A 241 6.81 1.67 -4.54
C VAL A 241 7.46 0.36 -4.97
N LEU A 242 8.77 0.25 -4.74
CA LEU A 242 9.59 -0.89 -5.15
C LEU A 242 10.30 -1.53 -3.97
N GLU A 243 10.64 -2.80 -4.13
CA GLU A 243 11.67 -3.52 -3.37
C GLU A 243 12.68 -4.08 -4.38
N GLY A 244 13.85 -3.43 -4.49
CA GLY A 244 14.72 -3.62 -5.67
C GLY A 244 13.99 -3.18 -6.95
N THR A 245 13.81 -4.12 -7.89
CA THR A 245 12.99 -3.93 -9.10
C THR A 245 11.58 -4.53 -8.98
N SER A 246 11.26 -5.15 -7.85
CA SER A 246 9.95 -5.76 -7.59
C SER A 246 8.91 -4.68 -7.27
N VAL A 247 7.86 -4.61 -8.06
CA VAL A 247 6.77 -3.66 -7.89
C VAL A 247 5.89 -4.08 -6.72
N ILE A 248 5.78 -3.20 -5.72
CA ILE A 248 4.85 -3.37 -4.60
C ILE A 248 3.48 -2.80 -4.96
N THR A 249 3.46 -1.57 -5.48
CA THR A 249 2.27 -0.88 -6.01
C THR A 249 2.69 0.34 -6.84
N ALA A 250 1.81 0.83 -7.69
CA ALA A 250 1.97 2.07 -8.43
C ALA A 250 0.60 2.74 -8.63
N PHE A 251 0.52 4.07 -8.48
CA PHE A 251 -0.71 4.82 -8.71
C PHE A 251 -0.47 6.32 -8.96
N PRO A 252 -1.39 7.02 -9.67
CA PRO A 252 -1.32 8.47 -9.84
C PRO A 252 -1.57 9.27 -8.55
N LEU A 253 -0.97 10.45 -8.44
CA LEU A 253 -1.18 11.42 -7.34
C LEU A 253 -1.72 12.76 -7.83
#